data_AF-A0A258VTE0-F1
#
_entry.id   AF-A0A258VTE0-F1
#
_cell.length_a   1.000
_cell.length_b   1.000
_cell.length_c   1.000
_cell.angle_alpha   90.00
_cell.angle_beta   90.00
_cell.angle_gamma   90.00
#
_symmetry.space_group_name_H-M   'P 1'
#
loop_
_entity.id
_entity.type
_entity.pdbx_description
1 polymer ?
#
loop_
_entity_poly.entity_id
_entity_poly.type
_entity_poly.pdbx_seq_one_letter_code
_entity_poly.pdbx_strand_id
1 'polypeptide(L)'
;MFRGIAAVAGTDNTIACPSPAPMSVPSTIQKWTSINKGEGAAVKTMDKKGAYCELYSKSQAGAHVQSCVTEDGSKALNANDVIWGFFKALP
;
A
#
# COMPACT_ATOMS: atom_id res chain seq x y z
N MET A 1 16.98 12.05 0.09
CA MET A 1 15.86 12.37 1.01
C MET A 1 14.74 11.37 0.72
N PHE A 2 14.47 10.41 1.61
CA PHE A 2 13.42 9.41 1.39
C PHE A 2 12.05 10.08 1.65
N ARG A 3 11.14 10.04 0.66
CA ARG A 3 9.81 10.68 0.72
C ARG A 3 8.65 9.70 0.48
N GLY A 4 8.80 8.45 0.92
CA GLY A 4 7.75 7.45 0.71
C GLY A 4 7.67 6.47 1.88
N ILE A 5 6.44 6.18 2.29
CA ILE A 5 6.10 5.14 3.26
C ILE A 5 5.32 4.08 2.47
N ALA A 6 5.85 2.86 2.39
CA ALA A 6 5.11 1.72 1.86
C ALA A 6 4.45 0.99 3.04
N ALA A 7 3.11 1.06 3.13
CA ALA A 7 2.36 0.28 4.10
C ALA A 7 2.03 -1.09 3.48
N VAL A 8 2.66 -2.15 3.97
CA VAL A 8 2.28 -3.52 3.61
C VAL A 8 1.11 -3.90 4.52
N ALA A 9 -0.10 -3.88 3.99
CA ALA A 9 -1.26 -4.45 4.68
C ALA A 9 -1.21 -5.97 4.54
N GLY A 10 -0.43 -6.64 5.41
CA GLY A 10 -0.71 -8.01 5.77
C GLY A 10 -1.76 -8.02 6.87
N THR A 11 -2.62 -9.04 6.94
CA THR A 11 -3.20 -9.40 8.24
C THR A 11 -2.01 -9.62 9.16
N ASP A 12 -1.87 -8.83 10.22
CA ASP A 12 -0.97 -9.24 11.29
C ASP A 12 -1.53 -10.58 11.77
N ASN A 13 -0.73 -11.65 11.72
CA ASN A 13 -1.16 -12.99 12.10
C ASN A 13 -1.35 -13.08 13.64
N THR A 14 -1.93 -12.05 14.23
CA THR A 14 -2.05 -11.80 15.65
C THR A 14 -3.30 -12.53 16.11
N ILE A 15 -3.09 -13.49 16.99
CA ILE A 15 -4.09 -14.42 17.51
C ILE A 15 -5.23 -13.66 18.24
N ALA A 16 -5.01 -12.40 18.60
CA ALA A 16 -5.99 -11.51 19.20
C ALA A 16 -5.85 -10.06 18.67
N CYS A 17 -6.96 -9.46 18.21
CA CYS A 17 -7.04 -8.02 17.97
C CYS A 17 -7.57 -7.32 19.24
N PRO A 18 -6.75 -6.55 19.97
CA PRO A 18 -7.15 -5.93 21.23
C PRO A 18 -8.15 -4.77 21.05
N SER A 19 -8.32 -4.26 19.84
CA SER A 19 -9.35 -3.27 19.50
C SER A 19 -10.54 -3.98 18.85
N PRO A 20 -11.78 -3.75 19.32
CA PRO A 20 -12.99 -4.33 18.71
C PRO A 20 -13.33 -3.72 17.34
N ALA A 21 -12.68 -2.63 16.93
CA ALA A 21 -12.90 -1.97 15.66
C ALA A 21 -11.69 -2.18 14.72
N PRO A 22 -11.70 -3.22 13.86
CA PRO A 22 -10.68 -3.37 12.84
C PRO A 22 -10.78 -2.23 11.82
N MET A 23 -9.64 -1.63 11.46
CA MET A 23 -9.60 -0.71 10.32
C MET A 23 -9.40 -1.52 9.04
N SER A 24 -10.22 -1.26 8.03
CA SER A 24 -10.09 -1.91 6.74
C SER A 24 -8.89 -1.36 5.96
N VAL A 25 -8.39 -2.15 5.00
CA VAL A 25 -7.33 -1.68 4.08
C VAL A 25 -7.78 -0.42 3.32
N PRO A 26 -9.00 -0.37 2.73
CA PRO A 26 -9.49 0.85 2.08
C PRO A 26 -9.53 2.07 3.00
N SER A 27 -9.96 1.93 4.27
CA SER A 27 -10.00 3.06 5.20
C SER A 27 -8.61 3.55 5.57
N THR A 28 -7.63 2.64 5.64
CA THR A 28 -6.23 2.97 5.87
C THR A 28 -5.64 3.75 4.68
N ILE A 29 -5.89 3.29 3.45
CA ILE A 29 -5.48 4.00 2.23
C ILE A 29 -6.08 5.41 2.22
N GLN A 30 -7.39 5.54 2.45
CA GLN A 30 -8.08 6.83 2.47
C GLN A 30 -7.50 7.80 3.53
N LYS A 31 -7.18 7.28 4.71
CA LYS A 31 -6.53 8.08 5.76
C LYS A 31 -5.20 8.66 5.29
N TRP A 32 -4.33 7.82 4.70
CA TRP A 32 -3.00 8.25 4.28
C TRP A 32 -3.01 9.11 3.03
N THR A 33 -3.87 8.84 2.05
CA THR A 33 -4.03 9.73 0.90
C THR A 33 -4.54 11.10 1.34
N SER A 34 -5.46 11.17 2.31
CA SER A 34 -5.89 12.45 2.89
C SER A 34 -4.76 13.21 3.59
N ILE A 35 -3.99 12.54 4.48
CA ILE A 35 -2.82 13.14 5.15
C ILE A 35 -1.80 13.66 4.14
N ASN A 36 -1.56 12.89 3.07
CA ASN A 36 -0.58 13.23 2.05
C ASN A 36 -1.08 14.26 1.02
N LYS A 37 -2.32 14.76 1.15
CA LYS A 37 -2.97 15.62 0.15
C LYS A 37 -2.94 14.96 -1.24
N GLY A 38 -3.33 13.70 -1.25
CA GLY A 38 -3.39 12.84 -2.42
C GLY A 38 -4.60 13.19 -3.29
N GLU A 39 -4.38 13.25 -4.60
CA GLU A 39 -5.43 13.59 -5.58
C GLU A 39 -5.52 12.53 -6.68
N GLY A 40 -6.71 12.35 -7.27
CA GLY A 40 -6.88 11.45 -8.40
C GLY A 40 -6.88 9.96 -8.06
N ALA A 41 -7.10 9.14 -9.09
CA ALA A 41 -7.20 7.69 -8.96
C ALA A 41 -5.82 7.02 -8.85
N ALA A 42 -5.78 5.85 -8.21
CA ALA A 42 -4.59 5.03 -8.17
C ALA A 42 -4.25 4.47 -9.56
N VAL A 43 -2.96 4.27 -9.80
CA VAL A 43 -2.45 3.59 -10.99
C VAL A 43 -2.01 2.18 -10.61
N LYS A 44 -2.45 1.17 -11.38
CA LYS A 44 -1.95 -0.20 -11.21
C LYS A 44 -0.49 -0.27 -11.66
N THR A 45 0.44 -0.59 -10.76
CA THR A 45 1.90 -0.37 -10.97
C THR A 45 2.78 -1.61 -10.86
N MET A 46 2.20 -2.80 -10.69
CA MET A 46 2.97 -4.03 -10.64
C MET A 46 2.06 -5.18 -11.03
N ASP A 47 2.51 -6.03 -11.95
CA ASP A 47 1.90 -7.32 -12.25
C ASP A 47 2.98 -8.38 -11.99
N LYS A 48 3.09 -8.77 -10.72
CA LYS A 48 3.82 -9.99 -10.39
C LYS A 48 2.83 -11.13 -10.56
N LYS A 49 3.28 -12.29 -11.03
CA LYS A 49 2.41 -13.46 -11.17
C LYS A 49 1.63 -13.71 -9.88
N GLY A 50 0.32 -13.49 -9.91
CA GLY A 50 -0.57 -13.64 -8.75
C GLY A 50 -0.69 -12.43 -7.81
N ALA A 51 -0.22 -11.24 -8.20
CA ALA A 51 -0.27 -10.05 -7.36
C ALA A 51 -0.25 -8.73 -8.13
N TYR A 52 -0.92 -7.72 -7.59
CA TYR A 52 -0.87 -6.36 -8.11
C TYR A 52 -0.75 -5.29 -7.04
N CYS A 53 -0.29 -4.11 -7.46
CA CYS A 53 -0.20 -2.92 -6.62
C CYS A 53 -0.96 -1.74 -7.23
N GLU A 54 -1.60 -0.95 -6.38
CA GLU A 54 -2.24 0.33 -6.69
C GLU A 54 -1.41 1.46 -6.08
N LEU A 55 -0.98 2.42 -6.91
CA LEU A 55 -0.15 3.55 -6.51
C LEU A 55 -0.93 4.86 -6.59
N TYR A 56 -1.00 5.55 -5.45
CA TYR A 56 -1.50 6.91 -5.29
C TYR A 56 -0.30 7.86 -5.27
N SER A 57 0.17 8.24 -6.46
CA SER A 57 1.40 9.05 -6.64
C SER A 57 1.15 10.56 -6.69
N LYS A 58 -0.04 11.02 -7.07
CA LYS A 58 -0.36 12.46 -7.06
C LYS A 58 -0.53 12.93 -5.62
N SER A 59 0.47 13.65 -5.11
CA SER A 59 0.54 14.08 -3.71
C SER A 59 1.16 15.46 -3.62
N GLN A 60 0.45 16.41 -3.02
CA GLN A 60 0.99 17.76 -2.81
C GLN A 60 2.06 17.79 -1.69
N ALA A 61 2.04 16.81 -0.77
CA ALA A 61 3.05 16.69 0.28
C ALA A 61 4.35 16.00 -0.21
N GLY A 62 4.35 15.48 -1.44
CA GLY A 62 5.45 14.68 -1.98
C GLY A 62 5.60 13.33 -1.30
N ALA A 63 4.53 12.83 -0.66
CA ALA A 63 4.47 11.52 -0.01
C ALA A 63 3.42 10.64 -0.70
N HIS A 64 3.84 9.48 -1.21
CA HIS A 64 3.00 8.60 -2.02
C HIS A 64 2.51 7.39 -1.22
N VAL A 65 1.33 6.86 -1.57
CA VAL A 65 0.76 5.66 -0.94
C VAL A 65 0.70 4.55 -1.98
N GLN A 66 1.13 3.34 -1.62
CA GLN A 66 0.93 2.15 -2.43
C GLN A 66 0.28 1.04 -1.60
N SER A 67 -0.69 0.36 -2.19
CA SER A 67 -1.30 -0.85 -1.64
C SER A 67 -1.04 -2.01 -2.59
N CYS A 68 -0.61 -3.17 -2.08
CA CYS A 68 -0.36 -4.35 -2.88
C CYS A 68 -1.16 -5.53 -2.34
N VAL A 69 -1.74 -6.32 -3.25
CA VAL A 69 -2.59 -7.47 -2.92
C VAL A 69 -2.16 -8.68 -3.74
N THR A 70 -2.28 -9.87 -3.14
CA THR A 70 -2.20 -11.15 -3.86
C THR A 70 -3.59 -11.59 -4.28
N GLU A 71 -3.69 -12.19 -5.46
CA GLU A 71 -4.96 -12.66 -6.02
C GLU A 71 -5.52 -13.86 -5.23
N ASP A 72 -4.64 -14.67 -4.65
CA ASP A 72 -4.99 -15.91 -3.94
C ASP A 72 -5.00 -15.78 -2.40
N GLY A 73 -4.69 -14.60 -1.86
CA GLY A 73 -4.83 -14.24 -0.43
C GLY A 73 -4.00 -15.05 0.58
N SER A 74 -3.27 -16.07 0.13
CA SER A 74 -2.60 -17.07 0.98
C SER A 74 -1.07 -17.02 0.87
N LYS A 75 -0.54 -16.26 -0.09
CA LYS A 75 0.89 -16.09 -0.30
C LYS A 75 1.33 -14.69 0.11
N ALA A 76 2.33 -14.64 0.98
CA ALA A 76 2.97 -13.38 1.32
C ALA A 76 3.81 -12.87 0.13
N LEU A 77 3.75 -11.55 -0.09
CA LEU A 77 4.68 -10.87 -0.98
C LEU A 77 6.05 -10.78 -0.32
N ASN A 78 7.11 -10.92 -1.11
CA ASN A 78 8.44 -10.57 -0.62
C ASN A 78 8.51 -9.05 -0.38
N ALA A 79 8.77 -8.65 0.86
CA ALA A 79 8.76 -7.24 1.26
C ALA A 79 9.79 -6.38 0.51
N ASN A 80 11.01 -6.91 0.29
CA ASN A 80 12.05 -6.18 -0.44
C ASN A 80 11.60 -5.88 -1.86
N ASP A 81 10.99 -6.84 -2.53
CA ASP A 81 10.53 -6.64 -3.89
C ASP A 81 9.40 -5.61 -4.00
N VAL A 82 8.49 -5.58 -3.03
CA VAL A 82 7.41 -4.58 -2.97
C VAL A 82 8.00 -3.19 -2.73
N ILE A 83 8.92 -3.06 -1.78
CA ILE A 83 9.60 -1.79 -1.47
C ILE A 83 10.38 -1.27 -2.69
N TRP A 84 11.15 -2.14 -3.36
CA TRP A 84 11.88 -1.73 -4.56
C TRP A 84 10.95 -1.44 -5.74
N GLY A 85 9.84 -2.18 -5.85
CA GLY A 85 8.79 -1.91 -6.83
C GLY A 85 8.19 -0.51 -6.65
N PHE A 86 7.86 -0.14 -5.42
CA PHE A 86 7.37 1.19 -5.05
C PHE A 86 8.30 2.31 -5.55
N PHE A 87 9.58 2.28 -5.15
CA PHE A 87 10.52 3.36 -5.50
C PHE A 87 10.77 3.46 -7.01
N LYS A 88 10.72 2.34 -7.75
CA LYS A 88 10.84 2.33 -9.21
C LYS A 88 9.60 2.87 -9.92
N ALA A 89 8.43 2.83 -9.27
CA ALA A 89 7.16 3.29 -9.83
C ALA A 89 6.85 4.76 -9.53
N LEU A 90 7.67 5.42 -8.71
CA LEU A 90 7.55 6.86 -8.48
C LEU A 90 8.02 7.65 -9.71
N PRO A 91 7.36 8.77 -10.04
CA PRO A 91 7.81 9.68 -11.10
C PRO A 91 9.12 10.38 -10.75
#